data_AF-A0A2U9R9W5-F1
#
_entry.id   AF-A0A2U9R9W5-F1
#
_cell.length_a   1.000
_cell.length_b   1.000
_cell.length_c   1.000
_cell.angle_alpha   90.00
_cell.angle_beta   90.00
_cell.angle_gamma   90.00
#
_symmetry.space_group_name_H-M   'P 1'
#
loop_
_entity.id
_entity.type
_entity.pdbx_description
1 polymer ?
#
loop_
_entity_poly.entity_id
_entity_poly.type
_entity_poly.pdbx_seq_one_letter_code
_entity_poly.pdbx_strand_id
1 'polypeptide(L)'
;MAEFQHAPEVSFDEIDYRNASDLKNAQESLLKEQFVKIEVLKIVRKSLENCFKVNGPNGYEDCREIADKYLALLPESRAQGYLGYQRNDPTK
;
A
#
# COMPACT_ATOMS: atom_id res chain seq x y z
N MET A 1 -0.86 -15.65 -22.73
CA MET A 1 -0.55 -14.88 -21.50
C MET A 1 -1.87 -14.36 -20.99
N ALA A 2 -2.16 -14.45 -19.69
CA ALA A 2 -3.38 -13.86 -19.15
C ALA A 2 -3.28 -12.33 -19.17
N GLU A 3 -4.34 -11.64 -19.58
CA GLU A 3 -4.42 -10.19 -19.50
C GLU A 3 -4.57 -9.74 -18.05
N PHE A 4 -3.88 -8.66 -17.68
CA PHE A 4 -3.99 -8.09 -16.33
C PHE A 4 -5.31 -7.33 -16.20
N GLN A 5 -6.08 -7.62 -15.16
CA GLN A 5 -7.33 -6.95 -14.86
C GLN A 5 -7.10 -5.88 -13.78
N HIS A 6 -7.49 -4.64 -14.08
CA HIS A 6 -7.45 -3.55 -13.12
C HIS A 6 -8.66 -3.61 -12.19
N ALA A 7 -8.43 -3.50 -10.88
CA ALA A 7 -9.53 -3.33 -9.95
C ALA A 7 -10.14 -1.92 -10.12
N PRO A 8 -11.45 -1.76 -9.88
CA PRO A 8 -12.13 -0.48 -10.01
C PRO A 8 -11.58 0.57 -9.02
N GLU A 9 -11.67 1.85 -9.38
CA GLU A 9 -11.29 2.99 -8.54
C GLU A 9 -12.54 3.65 -7.99
N VAL A 10 -12.96 3.23 -6.79
CA VAL A 10 -14.25 3.63 -6.19
C VAL A 10 -14.06 3.81 -4.68
N SER A 11 -14.60 4.90 -4.12
CA SER A 11 -14.60 5.17 -2.68
C SER A 11 -15.88 4.63 -2.00
N PHE A 12 -15.80 4.29 -0.71
CA PHE A 12 -16.98 3.99 0.10
C PHE A 12 -17.92 5.18 0.26
N ASP A 13 -17.42 6.42 0.10
CA ASP A 13 -18.21 7.64 0.28
C ASP A 13 -19.15 7.95 -0.90
N GLU A 14 -18.97 7.26 -2.03
CA GLU A 14 -19.63 7.56 -3.31
C GLU A 14 -20.57 6.44 -3.80
N ILE A 15 -20.74 5.37 -3.02
CA ILE A 15 -21.50 4.17 -3.42
C ILE A 15 -22.87 4.04 -2.75
N ASP A 16 -23.76 3.30 -3.40
CA ASP A 16 -24.95 2.75 -2.73
C ASP A 16 -24.61 1.42 -2.03
N TYR A 17 -24.59 1.44 -0.69
CA TYR A 17 -24.36 0.25 0.13
C TYR A 17 -25.39 -0.87 -0.06
N ARG A 18 -26.56 -0.57 -0.64
CA ARG A 18 -27.59 -1.58 -0.98
C ARG A 18 -27.24 -2.33 -2.26
N ASN A 19 -26.36 -1.79 -3.09
CA ASN A 19 -25.84 -2.45 -4.29
C ASN A 19 -24.62 -3.30 -3.92
N ALA A 20 -24.78 -4.62 -4.00
CA ALA A 20 -23.71 -5.57 -3.69
C ALA A 20 -22.48 -5.42 -4.60
N SER A 21 -22.67 -5.02 -5.86
CA SER A 21 -21.57 -4.81 -6.81
C SER A 21 -20.74 -3.59 -6.42
N ASP A 22 -21.39 -2.48 -6.08
CA ASP A 22 -20.71 -1.22 -5.72
C ASP A 22 -19.93 -1.41 -4.42
N LEU A 23 -20.53 -2.08 -3.45
CA LEU A 23 -19.88 -2.44 -2.19
C LEU A 23 -18.63 -3.31 -2.42
N LYS A 24 -18.74 -4.34 -3.27
CA LYS A 24 -17.61 -5.23 -3.59
C LYS A 24 -16.49 -4.48 -4.30
N ASN A 25 -16.84 -3.59 -5.24
CA ASN A 25 -15.89 -2.78 -5.97
C ASN A 25 -15.12 -1.83 -5.04
N ALA A 26 -15.79 -1.16 -4.09
CA ALA A 26 -15.12 -0.29 -3.12
C ALA A 26 -14.18 -1.07 -2.17
N GLN A 27 -14.59 -2.27 -1.74
CA GLN A 27 -13.74 -3.16 -0.94
C GLN A 27 -12.47 -3.57 -1.68
N GLU A 28 -12.60 -3.97 -2.95
CA GLU A 28 -11.47 -4.35 -3.79
C GLU A 28 -10.56 -3.17 -4.09
N SER A 29 -11.14 -1.99 -4.34
CA SER A 29 -10.40 -0.76 -4.58
C SER A 29 -9.49 -0.41 -3.39
N LEU A 30 -10.05 -0.35 -2.19
CA LEU A 30 -9.30 -0.02 -0.98
C LEU A 30 -8.21 -1.06 -0.67
N LEU A 31 -8.53 -2.36 -0.82
CA LEU A 31 -7.54 -3.42 -0.61
C LEU A 31 -6.41 -3.36 -1.63
N LYS A 32 -6.71 -3.14 -2.91
CA LYS A 32 -5.71 -2.98 -3.97
C LYS A 32 -4.71 -1.90 -3.59
N GLU A 33 -5.17 -0.73 -3.17
CA GLU A 33 -4.28 0.38 -2.78
C GLU A 33 -3.41 0.03 -1.56
N GLN A 34 -3.93 -0.70 -0.58
CA GLN A 34 -3.12 -1.19 0.55
C GLN A 34 -2.01 -2.16 0.08
N PHE A 35 -2.33 -3.07 -0.85
CA PHE A 35 -1.33 -3.97 -1.43
C PHE A 35 -0.31 -3.22 -2.29
N VAL A 36 -0.71 -2.19 -3.04
CA VAL A 36 0.22 -1.33 -3.78
C VAL A 36 1.20 -0.66 -2.81
N LYS A 37 0.73 -0.10 -1.69
CA LYS A 37 1.62 0.46 -0.65
C LYS A 37 2.61 -0.56 -0.07
N ILE A 38 2.18 -1.82 0.09
CA ILE A 38 3.05 -2.92 0.51
C ILE A 38 4.12 -3.22 -0.56
N GLU A 39 3.74 -3.28 -1.83
CA GLU A 39 4.69 -3.52 -2.92
C GLU A 39 5.69 -2.37 -3.07
N VAL A 40 5.25 -1.12 -2.88
CA VAL A 40 6.15 0.05 -2.82
C VAL A 40 7.17 -0.11 -1.69
N LEU A 41 6.75 -0.51 -0.49
CA LEU A 41 7.67 -0.77 0.63
C LEU A 41 8.66 -1.90 0.30
N LYS A 42 8.20 -2.98 -0.36
CA LYS A 42 9.07 -4.09 -0.78
C LYS A 42 10.14 -3.63 -1.78
N ILE A 43 9.78 -2.75 -2.72
CA ILE A 43 10.74 -2.16 -3.67
C ILE A 43 11.81 -1.36 -2.91
N VAL A 44 11.40 -0.48 -1.98
CA VAL A 44 12.33 0.31 -1.17
C VAL A 44 13.23 -0.60 -0.31
N ARG A 45 12.66 -1.64 0.31
CA ARG A 45 13.43 -2.64 1.08
C ARG A 45 14.46 -3.36 0.21
N LYS A 46 14.09 -3.82 -0.98
CA LYS A 46 15.02 -4.47 -1.92
C LYS A 46 16.14 -3.51 -2.36
N SER A 47 15.80 -2.24 -2.59
CA SER A 47 16.80 -1.20 -2.88
C SER A 47 17.77 -1.00 -1.71
N LEU A 48 17.26 -1.00 -0.47
CA LEU A 48 18.08 -0.88 0.74
C LEU A 48 19.01 -2.07 0.93
N GLU A 49 18.48 -3.29 0.78
CA GLU A 49 19.27 -4.53 0.85
C GLU A 49 20.40 -4.54 -0.19
N ASN A 50 20.11 -4.09 -1.41
CA ASN A 50 21.12 -3.99 -2.46
C ASN A 50 22.18 -2.93 -2.13
N CYS A 51 21.78 -1.77 -1.60
CA CYS A 51 22.71 -0.73 -1.18
C CYS A 51 23.68 -1.24 -0.10
N PHE A 52 23.18 -1.91 0.94
CA PHE A 52 24.03 -2.48 1.99
C PHE A 52 24.97 -3.58 1.46
N LYS A 53 24.51 -4.41 0.51
CA LYS A 53 25.35 -5.43 -0.14
C LYS A 53 26.50 -4.83 -0.94
N VAL A 54 26.29 -3.70 -1.59
CA VAL A 54 27.30 -3.04 -2.45
C VAL A 54 28.28 -2.21 -1.61
N ASN A 55 27.78 -1.42 -0.66
CA ASN A 55 28.59 -0.43 0.07
C ASN A 55 29.22 -0.98 1.36
N GLY A 56 28.77 -2.13 1.87
CA GLY A 56 29.37 -2.79 3.03
C GLY A 56 29.47 -1.85 4.24
N PRO A 57 30.69 -1.59 4.78
CA PRO A 57 30.89 -0.66 5.90
C PRO A 57 30.41 0.77 5.64
N ASN A 58 30.43 1.24 4.38
CA ASN A 58 29.99 2.60 4.04
C ASN A 58 28.45 2.73 4.00
N GLY A 59 27.71 1.62 4.13
CA GLY A 59 26.26 1.62 4.02
C GLY A 59 25.54 2.51 5.04
N TYR A 60 26.17 2.86 6.16
CA TYR A 60 25.60 3.79 7.13
C TYR A 60 25.47 5.23 6.61
N GLU A 61 26.36 5.63 5.69
CA GLU A 61 26.31 6.94 5.02
C GLU A 61 25.55 6.82 3.71
N ASP A 62 26.00 5.92 2.82
CA ASP A 62 25.51 5.82 1.45
C ASP A 62 24.06 5.32 1.34
N CYS A 63 23.59 4.52 2.31
CA CYS A 63 22.23 3.95 2.28
C CYS A 63 21.23 4.70 3.18
N ARG A 64 21.65 5.79 3.82
CA ARG A 64 20.86 6.51 4.82
C ARG A 64 19.50 6.96 4.28
N GLU A 65 19.47 7.60 3.11
CA GLU A 65 18.21 8.11 2.54
C GLU A 65 17.20 7.00 2.26
N ILE A 66 17.69 5.85 1.79
CA ILE A 66 16.84 4.68 1.51
C ILE A 66 16.35 4.06 2.83
N ALA A 67 17.20 4.04 3.86
CA ALA A 67 16.82 3.58 5.19
C ALA A 67 15.74 4.48 5.81
N ASP A 68 15.93 5.80 5.77
CA ASP A 68 14.98 6.80 6.27
C ASP A 68 13.64 6.68 5.52
N LYS A 69 13.67 6.51 4.20
CA LYS A 69 12.47 6.27 3.38
C LYS A 69 11.77 4.96 3.74
N TYR A 70 12.52 3.87 3.96
CA TYR A 70 11.94 2.59 4.39
C TYR A 70 11.23 2.74 5.73
N LEU A 71 11.86 3.39 6.71
CA LEU A 71 11.31 3.60 8.04
C LEU A 71 10.07 4.52 8.01
N ALA A 72 10.08 5.55 7.17
CA ALA A 72 8.94 6.44 6.98
C ALA A 72 7.72 5.71 6.39
N LEU A 73 7.93 4.78 5.45
CA LEU A 73 6.84 4.02 4.81
C LEU A 73 6.34 2.84 5.66
N LEU A 74 7.18 2.27 6.52
CA LEU A 74 6.88 1.07 7.31
C LEU A 74 5.58 1.10 8.15
N PRO A 75 5.19 2.21 8.82
CA PRO A 75 3.93 2.26 9.56
C PRO A 75 2.70 2.28 8.65
N GLU A 76 2.79 2.87 7.47
CA GLU A 76 1.65 3.06 6.55
C GLU A 76 1.44 1.89 5.59
N SER A 77 2.51 1.19 5.20
CA SER A 77 2.49 0.10 4.22
C SER A 77 2.05 -1.24 4.82
N ARG A 78 0.90 -1.27 5.51
CA ARG A 78 0.33 -2.48 6.12
C ARG A 78 -1.10 -2.72 5.62
N ALA A 79 -1.46 -3.99 5.47
CA ALA A 79 -2.85 -4.36 5.19
C ALA A 79 -3.68 -4.18 6.47
N GLN A 80 -4.55 -3.18 6.49
CA GLN A 80 -5.46 -2.87 7.59
C GLN A 80 -6.87 -3.40 7.34
N GLY A 81 -7.16 -3.86 6.11
CA GLY A 81 -8.49 -4.27 5.70
C GLY A 81 -9.39 -3.06 5.40
N TYR A 82 -10.67 -3.32 5.12
CA TYR A 82 -11.63 -2.28 4.71
C TYR A 82 -12.73 -2.01 5.76
N LEU A 83 -12.95 -2.91 6.72
CA LEU A 83 -14.07 -2.80 7.67
C LEU A 83 -14.00 -1.55 8.54
N GLY A 84 -12.80 -1.07 8.87
CA GLY A 84 -12.59 0.15 9.65
C GLY A 84 -13.22 1.36 8.98
N TYR A 85 -12.93 1.58 7.69
CA TYR A 85 -13.50 2.68 6.92
C TYR A 85 -14.97 2.41 6.54
N GLN A 86 -15.27 1.18 6.08
CA GLN A 86 -16.62 0.83 5.63
C GLN A 86 -17.70 1.05 6.70
N ARG A 87 -17.37 0.83 7.97
CA ARG A 87 -18.34 0.86 9.10
C ARG A 87 -18.28 2.15 9.92
N ASN A 88 -17.31 3.03 9.68
CA ASN A 88 -17.12 4.26 10.43
C ASN A 88 -16.91 5.42 9.46
N ASP A 89 -17.83 6.38 9.48
CA ASP A 89 -17.72 7.62 8.70
C ASP A 89 -16.76 8.59 9.43
N PRO A 90 -15.57 8.92 8.88
CA PRO A 90 -14.60 9.78 9.54
C PRO A 90 -15.05 11.25 9.71
N THR A 91 -16.13 11.64 9.02
CA THR A 91 -16.66 13.02 9.07
C THR A 91 -17.60 13.28 10.24
N LYS A 92 -18.00 12.23 10.98
CA LYS A 92 -18.89 12.28 12.13
C LYS A 92 -18.18 11.84 13.40
#